data_AF-W6UPK7-F1
#
_entry.id   AF-W6UPK7-F1
#
_cell.length_a   1.000
_cell.length_b   1.000
_cell.length_c   1.000
_cell.angle_alpha   90.00
_cell.angle_beta   90.00
_cell.angle_gamma   90.00
#
_symmetry.space_group_name_H-M   'P 1'
#
loop_
_entity.id
_entity.type
_entity.pdbx_description
1 polymer ?
#
loop_
_entity_poly.entity_id
_entity_poly.type
_entity_poly.pdbx_seq_one_letter_code
_entity_poly.pdbx_strand_id
1 'polypeptide(L)'
;MTTQAVKEGEESVSELILPAAYWSFGIFGSYSCTAENRLGKATGYVRLKLATHPQCPNVTACTVEATLVELCVIPPKETGGLPLTHYELRIQPSPNERFHGPFAYLPGRRVVRLPDLTPNHFYKFALSAVTSAGRGPNTYIQVETRKIGVPKLKLIATNSDVTSSDYLVRWILESDGGSPVIMYKIKIRPVEASWGPVQKHLTPLGSWTVFDVLSQDADRRTRHGVEGMYRIKSLQPGTSYEVNLVGQNSVGQSNPYVVVLQTSELIGTSGRLLGEPIKNMLEEERAKYENGKKFLARLMGQDPSTFNQEQIDEAIRYLFPSGLQSRKAHPKLKPPEEVYPEKKKIQFDKTGRPFHDLFYTGKPAYYEVMHKATALIEELNGKFDRGYIDRDYTAFKNPRPLVVAASEWFTKDQLSRKLLEPVTDTMYEDWLRLMNALLKHPLAWHAESFIHSYRASVQEAVSKEVFPEPQVDPETNYRYVDTYGQKKHAFVELRMTHPGAGKFIINDKRLLEFFPHLGDREQIMFPLQYTGMLGAVDVVARVSSDTETGHSSKANALRLALARALACFLPGDSGHNRLRAAGLLTQDDRFSERKKPGQKKARKKPIWKAR
;
A
#
# COMPACT_ATOMS: atom_id res chain seq x y z
N MET A 1 37.11 -7.37 41.42
CA MET A 1 35.91 -6.89 40.69
C MET A 1 34.70 -7.32 41.49
N THR A 2 33.84 -6.39 41.87
CA THR A 2 32.62 -6.68 42.65
C THR A 2 31.42 -6.41 41.75
N THR A 3 30.62 -7.43 41.49
CA THR A 3 29.30 -7.31 40.86
C THR A 3 28.28 -7.17 41.98
N GLN A 4 27.62 -6.01 42.06
CA GLN A 4 26.45 -5.83 42.92
C GLN A 4 25.20 -5.88 42.05
N ALA A 5 24.28 -6.78 42.38
CA ALA A 5 22.94 -6.75 41.83
C ALA A 5 22.12 -5.80 42.70
N VAL A 6 21.70 -4.68 42.13
CA VAL A 6 20.83 -3.72 42.78
C VAL A 6 19.46 -3.80 42.11
N LYS A 7 18.40 -3.84 42.93
CA LYS A 7 17.03 -3.88 42.43
C LYS A 7 16.48 -2.45 42.46
N GLU A 8 16.45 -1.80 41.30
CA GLU A 8 15.72 -0.54 41.11
C GLU A 8 14.38 -0.86 40.42
N GLY A 9 13.29 -0.90 41.22
CA GLY A 9 11.95 -1.19 40.71
C GLY A 9 11.70 -2.67 40.41
N GLU A 10 11.00 -2.98 39.32
CA GLU A 10 10.67 -4.36 38.89
C GLU A 10 11.81 -5.05 38.12
N GLU A 11 12.83 -4.32 37.67
CA GLU A 11 13.97 -4.85 36.92
C GLU A 11 15.22 -4.98 37.80
N SER A 12 15.93 -6.10 37.67
CA SER A 12 17.23 -6.31 38.33
C SER A 12 18.35 -5.79 37.42
N VAL A 13 19.07 -4.76 37.85
CA VAL A 13 20.23 -4.21 37.14
C VAL A 13 21.50 -4.69 37.83
N SER A 14 22.40 -5.30 37.06
CA SER A 14 23.71 -5.75 37.54
C SER A 14 24.77 -4.71 37.18
N GLU A 15 25.31 -4.01 38.19
CA GLU A 15 26.39 -3.06 37.98
C GLU A 15 27.76 -3.72 38.19
N LEU A 16 28.66 -3.52 37.22
CA LEU A 16 30.05 -3.96 37.30
C LEU A 16 30.93 -2.77 37.74
N ILE A 17 31.40 -2.80 38.99
CA ILE A 17 32.26 -1.73 39.53
C ILE A 17 33.73 -2.17 39.42
N LEU A 18 34.52 -1.36 38.70
CA LEU A 18 35.96 -1.55 38.53
C LEU A 18 36.73 -0.57 39.44
N PRO A 19 37.53 -1.04 40.42
CA PRO A 19 38.36 -0.18 41.26
C PRO A 19 39.47 0.50 40.44
N ALA A 20 39.81 1.75 40.78
CA ALA A 20 40.79 2.58 40.06
C ALA A 20 42.22 2.00 39.97
N ALA A 21 42.55 0.96 40.76
CA ALA A 21 43.87 0.33 40.78
C ALA A 21 44.19 -0.58 39.56
N TYR A 22 43.22 -0.81 38.65
CA TYR A 22 43.37 -1.74 37.50
C TYR A 22 43.61 -1.06 36.15
N TRP A 23 44.33 0.06 36.13
CA TRP A 23 44.81 0.75 34.91
C TRP A 23 46.03 0.06 34.26
N SER A 24 46.14 -1.27 34.36
CA SER A 24 47.15 -2.07 33.66
C SER A 24 46.48 -3.03 32.67
N PHE A 25 47.15 -3.28 31.54
CA PHE A 25 46.69 -3.89 30.28
C PHE A 25 45.94 -5.25 30.32
N GLY A 26 45.57 -5.77 31.50
CA GLY A 26 44.91 -7.08 31.69
C GLY A 26 43.39 -7.06 31.84
N ILE A 27 42.72 -5.91 31.73
CA ILE A 27 41.24 -5.79 31.92
C ILE A 27 40.42 -5.94 30.62
N PHE A 28 41.07 -6.08 29.47
CA PHE A 28 40.40 -6.25 28.18
C PHE A 28 40.28 -7.74 27.85
N GLY A 29 39.06 -8.20 27.60
CA GLY A 29 38.78 -9.63 27.44
C GLY A 29 37.28 -9.94 27.50
N SER A 30 36.95 -11.20 27.31
CA SER A 30 35.57 -11.69 27.47
C SER A 30 35.40 -12.21 28.90
N TYR A 31 34.58 -11.51 29.68
CA TYR A 31 34.17 -11.92 31.01
C TYR A 31 32.87 -12.71 30.91
N SER A 32 32.71 -13.72 31.74
CA SER A 32 31.44 -14.42 31.88
C SER A 32 30.89 -14.14 33.27
N CYS A 33 29.65 -13.65 33.33
CA CYS A 33 28.91 -13.43 34.55
C CYS A 33 27.92 -14.57 34.69
N THR A 34 28.14 -15.44 35.68
CA THR A 34 27.22 -16.55 35.99
C THR A 34 26.40 -16.20 37.21
N ALA A 35 25.08 -16.14 37.06
CA ALA A 35 24.13 -15.98 38.14
C ALA A 35 23.52 -17.36 38.46
N GLU A 36 23.47 -17.72 39.75
CA GLU A 36 22.94 -18.99 40.22
C GLU A 36 21.87 -18.77 41.28
N ASN A 37 20.81 -19.58 41.22
CA ASN A 37 19.84 -19.71 42.31
C ASN A 37 19.50 -21.20 42.52
N ARG A 38 18.61 -21.48 43.48
CA ARG A 38 18.18 -22.84 43.84
C ARG A 38 17.55 -23.66 42.70
N LEU A 39 17.24 -23.05 41.55
CA LEU A 39 16.64 -23.70 40.38
C LEU A 39 17.64 -23.93 39.23
N GLY A 40 18.83 -23.29 39.25
CA GLY A 40 19.85 -23.47 38.22
C GLY A 40 20.82 -22.29 38.09
N LYS A 41 21.78 -22.40 37.15
CA LYS A 41 22.73 -21.33 36.78
C LYS A 41 22.49 -20.81 35.36
N ALA A 42 22.63 -19.51 35.16
CA ALA A 42 22.64 -18.85 33.86
C ALA A 42 23.91 -18.00 33.71
N THR A 43 24.59 -18.11 32.57
CA THR A 43 25.84 -17.38 32.29
C THR A 43 25.66 -16.43 31.12
N GLY A 44 25.95 -15.14 31.32
CA GLY A 44 26.03 -14.12 30.28
C GLY A 44 27.49 -13.70 30.03
N TYR A 45 27.83 -13.30 28.81
CA TYR A 45 29.20 -12.88 28.47
C TYR A 45 29.26 -11.36 28.23
N VAL A 46 30.25 -10.69 28.82
CA VAL A 46 30.54 -9.26 28.65
C VAL A 46 31.95 -9.11 28.12
N ARG A 47 32.13 -8.52 26.94
CA ARG A 47 33.46 -8.30 26.34
C ARG A 47 33.90 -6.86 26.55
N LEU A 48 34.92 -6.64 27.36
CA LEU A 48 35.57 -5.34 27.54
C LEU A 48 36.63 -5.16 26.46
N LYS A 49 36.50 -4.11 25.64
CA LYS A 49 37.47 -3.70 24.63
C LYS A 49 37.98 -2.30 24.97
N LEU A 50 39.24 -2.03 24.67
CA LEU A 50 39.79 -0.68 24.78
C LEU A 50 39.04 0.23 23.81
N ALA A 51 38.50 1.33 24.32
CA ALA A 51 37.90 2.35 23.46
C ALA A 51 39.00 3.05 22.66
N THR A 52 38.81 3.15 21.35
CA THR A 52 39.73 3.83 20.43
C THR A 52 39.03 5.01 19.77
N HIS A 53 39.80 5.87 19.10
CA HIS A 53 39.22 6.93 18.30
C HIS A 53 38.35 6.35 17.16
N PRO A 54 37.31 7.07 16.70
CA PRO A 54 36.44 6.60 15.63
C PRO A 54 37.21 6.49 14.30
N GLN A 55 36.68 5.70 13.37
CA GLN A 55 37.16 5.67 11.99
C GLN A 55 36.80 6.96 11.22
N CYS A 56 37.33 7.10 10.00
CA CYS A 56 36.99 8.22 9.12
C CYS A 56 35.50 8.18 8.72
N PRO A 57 34.77 9.32 8.79
CA PRO A 57 33.42 9.42 8.22
C PRO A 57 33.47 9.42 6.69
N ASN A 58 32.37 9.08 6.02
CA ASN A 58 32.29 9.25 4.56
C ASN A 58 31.56 10.56 4.24
N VAL A 59 32.10 11.35 3.31
CA VAL A 59 31.60 12.69 2.97
C VAL A 59 31.50 12.83 1.45
N THR A 60 30.36 13.32 0.97
CA THR A 60 30.14 13.68 -0.43
C THR A 60 29.59 15.10 -0.55
N ALA A 61 29.83 15.78 -1.68
CA ALA A 61 29.21 17.07 -1.97
C ALA A 61 27.86 16.81 -2.65
N CYS A 62 26.77 16.97 -1.90
CA CYS A 62 25.42 16.70 -2.40
C CYS A 62 24.88 17.84 -3.26
N THR A 63 25.20 19.07 -2.87
CA THR A 63 24.79 20.28 -3.59
C THR A 63 26.01 21.17 -3.74
N VAL A 64 26.28 21.61 -4.97
CA VAL A 64 27.37 22.52 -5.29
C VAL A 64 26.79 23.63 -6.14
N GLU A 65 26.63 24.80 -5.54
CA GLU A 65 26.18 26.04 -6.18
C GLU A 65 27.37 27.00 -6.33
N ALA A 66 27.11 28.25 -6.70
CA ALA A 66 28.16 29.24 -6.86
C ALA A 66 28.66 29.80 -5.51
N THR A 67 27.78 29.99 -4.53
CA THR A 67 28.14 30.52 -3.20
C THR A 67 27.83 29.55 -2.04
N LEU A 68 27.29 28.37 -2.35
CA LEU A 68 26.85 27.39 -1.35
C LEU A 68 27.37 26.00 -1.72
N VAL A 69 27.92 25.30 -0.73
CA VAL A 69 28.20 23.86 -0.81
C VAL A 69 27.50 23.15 0.34
N GLU A 70 26.77 22.08 0.02
CA GLU A 70 26.20 21.18 1.01
C GLU A 70 26.97 19.85 1.02
N LEU A 71 27.55 19.51 2.16
CA LEU A 71 28.24 18.24 2.38
C LEU A 71 27.31 17.24 3.06
N CYS A 72 27.13 16.07 2.43
CA CYS A 72 26.43 14.94 3.03
C CYS A 72 27.43 14.04 3.76
N VAL A 73 27.13 13.75 5.02
CA VAL A 73 28.03 13.06 5.94
C VAL A 73 27.38 11.77 6.41
N ILE A 74 28.03 10.66 6.07
CA ILE A 74 27.70 9.34 6.54
C ILE A 74 28.64 9.02 7.73
N PRO A 75 28.11 8.60 8.88
CA PRO A 75 28.91 8.29 10.05
C PRO A 75 29.90 7.14 9.79
N PRO A 76 31.02 7.10 10.52
CA PRO A 76 31.98 6.01 10.41
C PRO A 76 31.33 4.67 10.77
N LYS A 77 31.78 3.59 10.11
CA LYS A 77 31.29 2.23 10.35
C LYS A 77 31.54 1.76 11.78
N GLU A 78 32.67 2.17 12.36
CA GLU A 78 33.03 1.90 13.75
C GLU A 78 33.42 3.20 14.48
N THR A 79 32.84 3.42 15.65
CA THR A 79 33.13 4.59 16.49
C THR A 79 34.20 4.31 17.55
N GLY A 80 34.84 3.13 17.52
CA GLY A 80 35.85 2.76 18.50
C GLY A 80 35.28 2.41 19.88
N GLY A 81 33.98 2.08 19.98
CA GLY A 81 33.34 1.58 21.21
C GLY A 81 32.66 2.64 22.08
N LEU A 82 32.81 3.93 21.75
CA LEU A 82 32.12 5.03 22.41
C LEU A 82 31.21 5.79 21.42
N PRO A 83 30.13 6.43 21.89
CA PRO A 83 29.27 7.22 21.02
C PRO A 83 29.98 8.47 20.50
N LEU A 84 29.62 8.90 19.30
CA LEU A 84 30.13 10.14 18.70
C LEU A 84 29.65 11.35 19.51
N THR A 85 30.57 12.27 19.81
CA THR A 85 30.27 13.54 20.46
C THR A 85 29.91 14.61 19.42
N HIS A 86 30.77 14.77 18.41
CA HIS A 86 30.64 15.75 17.33
C HIS A 86 31.54 15.37 16.14
N TYR A 87 31.33 16.06 15.02
CA TYR A 87 32.26 16.09 13.91
C TYR A 87 33.03 17.40 13.89
N GLU A 88 34.28 17.36 13.44
CA GLU A 88 35.13 18.53 13.22
C GLU A 88 35.38 18.73 11.73
N LEU A 89 34.89 19.85 11.18
CA LEU A 89 35.13 20.26 9.80
C LEU A 89 36.25 21.31 9.76
N ARG A 90 37.19 21.15 8.83
CA ARG A 90 38.17 22.16 8.47
C ARG A 90 38.07 22.48 6.98
N ILE A 91 38.26 23.74 6.63
CA ILE A 91 38.05 24.27 5.28
C ILE A 91 39.35 24.92 4.80
N GLN A 92 39.86 24.52 3.66
CA GLN A 92 41.00 25.13 3.00
C GLN A 92 40.49 25.85 1.73
N PRO A 93 40.49 27.21 1.72
CA PRO A 93 39.95 28.00 0.61
C PRO A 93 40.79 27.96 -0.66
N SER A 94 42.09 27.69 -0.57
CA SER A 94 42.94 27.51 -1.74
C SER A 94 44.08 26.52 -1.41
N PRO A 95 44.67 25.82 -2.40
CA PRO A 95 45.74 24.83 -2.15
C PRO A 95 46.94 25.39 -1.38
N ASN A 96 47.18 26.70 -1.48
CA ASN A 96 48.29 27.41 -0.87
C ASN A 96 47.95 28.03 0.50
N GLU A 97 46.67 28.03 0.89
CA GLU A 97 46.21 28.54 2.18
C GLU A 97 46.17 27.46 3.26
N ARG A 98 46.13 27.89 4.52
CA ARG A 98 45.98 26.98 5.66
C ARG A 98 44.51 26.55 5.81
N PHE A 99 44.30 25.42 6.48
CA PHE A 99 42.95 25.01 6.88
C PHE A 99 42.41 25.92 7.99
N HIS A 100 41.23 26.50 7.77
CA HIS A 100 40.43 27.21 8.76
C HIS A 100 39.52 26.24 9.54
N GLY A 101 39.32 26.49 10.84
CA GLY A 101 38.55 25.64 11.76
C GLY A 101 39.39 25.18 12.98
N PRO A 102 38.94 24.15 13.74
CA PRO A 102 37.82 23.25 13.44
C PRO A 102 36.44 23.84 13.77
N PHE A 103 35.49 23.63 12.86
CA PHE A 103 34.07 23.88 13.09
C PHE A 103 33.41 22.60 13.58
N ALA A 104 32.97 22.59 14.84
CA ALA A 104 32.33 21.43 15.44
C ALA A 104 30.82 21.43 15.19
N TYR A 105 30.24 20.29 14.82
CA TYR A 105 28.78 20.13 14.73
C TYR A 105 28.31 18.74 15.17
N LEU A 106 27.06 18.68 15.63
CA LEU A 106 26.48 17.49 16.24
C LEU A 106 26.24 16.36 15.23
N PRO A 107 26.42 15.09 15.62
CA PRO A 107 26.35 13.94 14.70
C PRO A 107 24.94 13.63 14.17
N GLY A 108 23.90 14.24 14.75
CA GLY A 108 22.53 14.17 14.24
C GLY A 108 22.30 14.94 12.94
N ARG A 109 23.19 15.89 12.58
CA ARG A 109 23.12 16.62 11.31
C ARG A 109 23.90 15.88 10.24
N ARG A 110 23.19 15.23 9.31
CA ARG A 110 23.78 14.49 8.17
C ARG A 110 24.13 15.38 6.97
N VAL A 111 23.66 16.63 6.96
CA VAL A 111 23.95 17.60 5.90
C VAL A 111 24.52 18.86 6.55
N VAL A 112 25.69 19.27 6.07
CA VAL A 112 26.38 20.49 6.51
C VAL A 112 26.29 21.52 5.40
N ARG A 113 25.66 22.66 5.68
CA ARG A 113 25.53 23.78 4.74
C ARG A 113 26.68 24.76 4.95
N LEU A 114 27.40 25.07 3.89
CA LEU A 114 28.52 26.01 3.86
C LEU A 114 28.17 27.16 2.92
N PRO A 115 27.48 28.20 3.43
CA PRO A 115 27.14 29.39 2.65
C PRO A 115 28.35 30.32 2.49
N ASP A 116 28.15 31.41 1.74
CA ASP A 116 29.09 32.52 1.58
C ASP A 116 30.47 32.12 1.00
N LEU A 117 30.50 31.08 0.17
CA LEU A 117 31.69 30.67 -0.57
C LEU A 117 31.90 31.57 -1.79
N THR A 118 33.16 31.70 -2.21
CA THR A 118 33.51 32.46 -3.42
C THR A 118 33.10 31.65 -4.66
N PRO A 119 32.39 32.28 -5.64
CA PRO A 119 32.05 31.64 -6.90
C PRO A 119 33.27 31.27 -7.74
N ASN A 120 33.14 30.17 -8.50
CA ASN A 120 34.18 29.65 -9.39
C ASN A 120 35.53 29.50 -8.67
N HIS A 121 35.49 28.90 -7.47
CA HIS A 121 36.63 28.78 -6.58
C HIS A 121 36.76 27.37 -6.01
N PHE A 122 37.99 26.96 -5.79
CA PHE A 122 38.34 25.62 -5.36
C PHE A 122 38.41 25.54 -3.83
N TYR A 123 37.65 24.65 -3.22
CA TYR A 123 37.71 24.39 -1.79
C TYR A 123 38.11 22.95 -1.48
N LYS A 124 38.96 22.77 -0.45
CA LYS A 124 39.27 21.46 0.11
C LYS A 124 38.76 21.37 1.54
N PHE A 125 37.89 20.40 1.79
CA PHE A 125 37.30 20.15 3.10
C PHE A 125 37.95 18.93 3.75
N ALA A 126 38.20 19.01 5.05
CA ALA A 126 38.69 17.91 5.88
C ALA A 126 37.73 17.67 7.04
N LEU A 127 37.11 16.48 7.11
CA LEU A 127 36.16 16.13 8.15
C LEU A 127 36.69 15.00 9.03
N SER A 128 36.58 15.14 10.35
CA SER A 128 36.93 14.08 11.32
C SER A 128 35.77 13.83 12.29
N ALA A 129 35.61 12.58 12.72
CA ALA A 129 34.67 12.18 13.76
C ALA A 129 35.37 12.22 15.14
N VAL A 130 34.65 12.63 16.19
CA VAL A 130 35.21 12.73 17.55
C VAL A 130 34.36 11.94 18.54
N THR A 131 35.03 11.27 19.47
CA THR A 131 34.45 10.63 20.66
C THR A 131 35.18 11.10 21.91
N SER A 132 34.72 10.72 23.10
CA SER A 132 35.47 10.95 24.34
C SER A 132 36.82 10.22 24.40
N ALA A 133 37.04 9.16 23.60
CA ALA A 133 38.35 8.50 23.47
C ALA A 133 39.32 9.25 22.55
N GLY A 134 38.83 10.23 21.77
CA GLY A 134 39.68 11.08 20.93
C GLY A 134 39.13 11.30 19.52
N ARG A 135 39.93 12.04 18.74
CA ARG A 135 39.66 12.48 17.36
C ARG A 135 40.12 11.44 16.34
N GLY A 136 39.24 11.07 15.41
CA GLY A 136 39.54 10.15 14.32
C GLY A 136 40.31 10.78 13.15
N PRO A 137 40.70 9.98 12.14
CA PRO A 137 41.38 10.47 10.94
C PRO A 137 40.50 11.38 10.08
N ASN A 138 41.12 12.23 9.26
CA ASN A 138 40.43 13.15 8.35
C ASN A 138 39.99 12.43 7.07
N THR A 139 38.77 12.72 6.63
CA THR A 139 38.29 12.48 5.26
C THR A 139 38.42 13.78 4.47
N TYR A 140 39.06 13.72 3.30
CA TYR A 140 39.24 14.89 2.44
C TYR A 140 38.29 14.84 1.25
N ILE A 141 37.67 15.97 0.93
CA ILE A 141 36.89 16.15 -0.29
C ILE A 141 37.25 17.49 -0.93
N GLN A 142 37.34 17.51 -2.25
CA GLN A 142 37.64 18.68 -3.05
C GLN A 142 36.40 19.05 -3.86
N VAL A 143 36.05 20.33 -3.86
CA VAL A 143 34.86 20.85 -4.54
C VAL A 143 35.22 22.17 -5.19
N GLU A 144 34.85 22.34 -6.45
CA GLU A 144 34.90 23.63 -7.12
C GLU A 144 33.48 24.21 -7.18
N THR A 145 33.30 25.42 -6.63
CA THR A 145 32.00 26.12 -6.68
C THR A 145 31.68 26.52 -8.13
N ARG A 146 30.40 26.60 -8.45
CA ARG A 146 29.96 26.97 -9.80
C ARG A 146 30.18 28.46 -10.07
N LYS A 147 30.13 28.85 -11.35
CA LYS A 147 29.99 30.26 -11.73
C LYS A 147 28.61 30.77 -11.34
N ILE A 148 28.49 32.06 -11.03
CA ILE A 148 27.20 32.70 -10.77
C ILE A 148 26.31 32.52 -12.00
N GLY A 149 25.11 31.99 -11.79
CA GLY A 149 24.13 31.72 -12.83
C GLY A 149 22.85 32.54 -12.65
N VAL A 150 21.91 32.35 -13.56
CA VAL A 150 20.54 32.91 -13.45
C VAL A 150 19.74 32.15 -12.39
N PRO A 151 18.71 32.78 -11.78
CA PRO A 151 17.93 32.11 -10.73
C PRO A 151 17.05 31.00 -11.31
N LYS A 152 16.68 30.05 -10.46
CA LYS A 152 15.76 28.95 -10.77
C LYS A 152 14.52 29.05 -9.90
N LEU A 153 13.38 29.17 -10.57
CA LEU A 153 12.07 29.28 -9.93
C LEU A 153 11.27 28.01 -10.16
N LYS A 154 10.22 27.82 -9.37
CA LYS A 154 9.17 26.85 -9.62
C LYS A 154 7.82 27.48 -9.29
N LEU A 155 6.94 27.59 -10.28
CA LEU A 155 5.60 28.13 -10.09
C LEU A 155 4.71 27.12 -9.35
N ILE A 156 4.00 27.57 -8.33
CA ILE A 156 2.93 26.83 -7.66
C ILE A 156 1.62 27.35 -8.24
N ALA A 157 1.04 26.59 -9.16
CA ALA A 157 -0.24 26.94 -9.77
C ALA A 157 -1.32 25.99 -9.27
N THR A 158 -2.36 26.53 -8.62
CA THR A 158 -3.56 25.76 -8.24
C THR A 158 -4.83 26.44 -8.74
N ASN A 159 -5.89 25.67 -9.02
CA ASN A 159 -7.18 26.23 -9.45
C ASN A 159 -7.77 27.18 -8.41
N SER A 160 -7.52 26.94 -7.12
CA SER A 160 -7.95 27.82 -6.02
C SER A 160 -7.31 29.21 -6.04
N ASP A 161 -6.19 29.39 -6.75
CA ASP A 161 -5.52 30.68 -6.85
C ASP A 161 -6.16 31.61 -7.91
N VAL A 162 -7.04 31.06 -8.76
CA VAL A 162 -7.73 31.78 -9.82
C VAL A 162 -9.16 32.10 -9.36
N THR A 163 -9.56 33.36 -9.44
CA THR A 163 -10.96 33.79 -9.21
C THR A 163 -11.58 34.34 -10.50
N SER A 164 -12.76 34.93 -10.42
CA SER A 164 -13.39 35.63 -11.54
C SER A 164 -12.68 36.93 -11.92
N SER A 165 -11.90 37.55 -11.01
CA SER A 165 -11.28 38.86 -11.23
C SER A 165 -9.78 38.93 -10.91
N ASP A 166 -9.25 37.93 -10.22
CA ASP A 166 -7.89 37.98 -9.68
C ASP A 166 -7.17 36.65 -9.90
N TYR A 167 -5.83 36.70 -9.94
CA TYR A 167 -4.98 35.52 -9.90
C TYR A 167 -3.84 35.72 -8.90
N LEU A 168 -3.71 34.79 -7.95
CA LEU A 168 -2.61 34.75 -7.00
C LEU A 168 -1.45 33.92 -7.56
N VAL A 169 -0.44 34.60 -8.10
CA VAL A 169 0.79 33.96 -8.59
C VAL A 169 1.64 33.58 -7.37
N ARG A 170 1.99 32.30 -7.25
CA ARG A 170 2.87 31.79 -6.18
C ARG A 170 4.03 31.03 -6.77
N TRP A 171 5.23 31.16 -6.21
CA TRP A 171 6.40 30.43 -6.66
C TRP A 171 7.37 30.13 -5.51
N ILE A 172 8.23 29.14 -5.73
CA ILE A 172 9.37 28.81 -4.88
C ILE A 172 10.64 29.20 -5.61
N LEU A 173 11.56 29.86 -4.91
CA LEU A 173 12.94 30.05 -5.37
C LEU A 173 13.74 28.78 -5.03
N GLU A 174 14.02 27.95 -6.03
CA GLU A 174 14.78 26.71 -5.85
C GLU A 174 16.27 26.98 -5.70
N SER A 175 16.79 27.99 -6.40
CA SER A 175 18.18 28.45 -6.32
C SER A 175 18.26 29.88 -6.84
N ASP A 176 19.04 30.73 -6.19
CA ASP A 176 19.30 32.11 -6.65
C ASP A 176 20.44 32.18 -7.69
N GLY A 177 21.09 31.04 -7.97
CA GLY A 177 22.25 30.96 -8.86
C GLY A 177 23.52 31.57 -8.26
N GLY A 178 23.54 31.85 -6.94
CA GLY A 178 24.63 32.49 -6.21
C GLY A 178 24.64 34.01 -6.28
N SER A 179 23.58 34.64 -6.77
CA SER A 179 23.35 36.08 -6.63
C SER A 179 21.90 36.33 -6.24
N PRO A 180 21.65 37.16 -5.20
CA PRO A 180 20.29 37.44 -4.74
C PRO A 180 19.37 37.90 -5.87
N VAL A 181 18.14 37.38 -5.88
CA VAL A 181 17.11 37.83 -6.81
C VAL A 181 16.71 39.26 -6.44
N ILE A 182 16.74 40.14 -7.43
CA ILE A 182 16.47 41.57 -7.27
C ILE A 182 14.98 41.84 -7.51
N MET A 183 14.40 41.20 -8.52
CA MET A 183 13.01 41.40 -8.91
C MET A 183 12.45 40.20 -9.67
N TYR A 184 11.12 40.10 -9.67
CA TYR A 184 10.34 39.17 -10.48
C TYR A 184 9.53 39.96 -11.50
N LYS A 185 9.65 39.58 -12.78
CA LYS A 185 8.83 40.12 -13.87
C LYS A 185 7.71 39.16 -14.15
N ILE A 186 6.47 39.60 -13.89
CA ILE A 186 5.27 38.84 -14.18
C ILE A 186 4.59 39.51 -15.37
N LYS A 187 4.49 38.81 -16.50
CA LYS A 187 3.76 39.29 -17.67
C LYS A 187 2.45 38.54 -17.79
N ILE A 188 1.35 39.22 -18.06
CA ILE A 188 0.05 38.61 -18.33
C ILE A 188 -0.56 39.21 -19.60
N ARG A 189 -1.21 38.38 -20.43
CA ARG A 189 -2.01 38.86 -21.57
C ARG A 189 -3.26 38.01 -21.77
N PRO A 190 -4.37 38.60 -22.28
CA PRO A 190 -5.53 37.82 -22.67
C PRO A 190 -5.20 37.00 -23.92
N VAL A 191 -5.63 35.75 -23.93
CA VAL A 191 -5.40 34.80 -25.02
C VAL A 191 -6.67 34.03 -25.29
N GLU A 192 -6.89 33.67 -26.53
CA GLU A 192 -7.87 32.66 -26.88
C GLU A 192 -7.14 31.31 -27.00
N ALA A 193 -7.60 30.34 -26.20
CA ALA A 193 -6.96 29.04 -26.09
C ALA A 193 -7.66 28.04 -27.01
N SER A 194 -7.02 27.71 -28.14
CA SER A 194 -7.46 26.62 -29.01
C SER A 194 -6.64 25.35 -28.72
N TRP A 195 -7.35 24.23 -28.53
CA TRP A 195 -6.76 22.96 -28.09
C TRP A 195 -6.49 22.03 -29.28
N GLY A 196 -5.22 21.88 -29.65
CA GLY A 196 -4.75 20.87 -30.59
C GLY A 196 -4.25 19.59 -29.88
N PRO A 197 -4.13 18.45 -30.57
CA PRO A 197 -3.72 17.19 -29.97
C PRO A 197 -2.22 17.09 -29.61
N VAL A 198 -1.38 18.03 -30.03
CA VAL A 198 0.09 18.01 -29.82
C VAL A 198 0.63 19.34 -29.27
N GLN A 199 0.00 20.47 -29.58
CA GLN A 199 0.42 21.78 -29.08
C GLN A 199 -0.78 22.69 -28.78
N LYS A 200 -0.57 23.60 -27.83
CA LYS A 200 -1.51 24.64 -27.47
C LYS A 200 -1.32 25.83 -28.41
N HIS A 201 -2.34 26.15 -29.21
CA HIS A 201 -2.34 27.39 -29.99
C HIS A 201 -3.02 28.48 -29.18
N LEU A 202 -2.21 29.39 -28.66
CA LEU A 202 -2.66 30.59 -27.96
C LEU A 202 -2.67 31.74 -28.97
N THR A 203 -3.86 32.21 -29.34
CA THR A 203 -4.00 33.44 -30.13
C THR A 203 -4.05 34.62 -29.15
N PRO A 204 -3.06 35.54 -29.18
CA PRO A 204 -3.07 36.69 -28.29
C PRO A 204 -4.21 37.64 -28.67
N LEU A 205 -5.09 37.92 -27.72
CA LEU A 205 -6.19 38.90 -27.88
C LEU A 205 -5.75 40.32 -27.47
N GLY A 206 -4.59 40.45 -26.84
CA GLY A 206 -4.09 41.72 -26.34
C GLY A 206 -2.58 41.72 -26.08
N SER A 207 -2.07 42.90 -25.72
CA SER A 207 -0.67 43.11 -25.36
C SER A 207 -0.35 42.61 -23.95
N TRP A 208 0.94 42.45 -23.66
CA TRP A 208 1.41 42.06 -22.34
C TRP A 208 1.27 43.23 -21.35
N THR A 209 0.56 42.98 -20.25
CA THR A 209 0.68 43.77 -19.02
C THR A 209 1.85 43.23 -18.21
N VAL A 210 2.77 44.09 -17.79
CA VAL A 210 3.99 43.70 -17.07
C VAL A 210 3.93 44.24 -15.65
N PHE A 211 4.18 43.37 -14.67
CA PHE A 211 4.33 43.70 -13.28
C PHE A 211 5.78 43.44 -12.87
N ASP A 212 6.49 44.51 -12.52
CA ASP A 212 7.83 44.46 -11.96
C ASP A 212 7.70 44.43 -10.44
N VAL A 213 7.94 43.26 -9.83
CA VAL A 213 7.76 43.02 -8.40
C VAL A 213 9.13 42.88 -7.74
N LEU A 214 9.45 43.76 -6.80
CA LEU A 214 10.71 43.68 -6.07
C LEU A 214 10.73 42.42 -5.18
N SER A 215 11.89 41.77 -5.06
CA SER A 215 12.01 40.56 -4.23
C SER A 215 11.65 40.82 -2.77
N GLN A 216 11.98 42.01 -2.25
CA GLN A 216 11.66 42.45 -0.89
C GLN A 216 10.15 42.46 -0.58
N ASP A 217 9.31 42.70 -1.60
CA ASP A 217 7.86 42.80 -1.43
C ASP A 217 7.15 41.44 -1.62
N ALA A 218 7.75 40.54 -2.39
CA ALA A 218 7.16 39.25 -2.74
C ALA A 218 7.62 38.10 -1.84
N ASP A 219 8.89 38.11 -1.43
CA ASP A 219 9.55 36.97 -0.81
C ASP A 219 9.17 36.81 0.67
N ARG A 220 8.74 35.60 1.03
CA ARG A 220 8.49 35.16 2.40
C ARG A 220 9.38 33.98 2.71
N ARG A 221 10.12 34.06 3.82
CA ARG A 221 10.95 32.94 4.30
C ARG A 221 10.08 31.91 5.01
N THR A 222 10.01 30.70 4.48
CA THR A 222 9.32 29.56 5.08
C THR A 222 10.32 28.51 5.53
N ARG A 223 9.85 27.43 6.19
CA ARG A 223 10.73 26.29 6.56
C ARG A 223 11.29 25.56 5.33
N HIS A 224 10.69 25.77 4.15
CA HIS A 224 11.02 25.06 2.91
C HIS A 224 11.83 25.90 1.91
N GLY A 225 12.13 27.17 2.23
CA GLY A 225 12.91 28.05 1.37
C GLY A 225 12.33 29.45 1.31
N VAL A 226 12.57 30.14 0.19
CA VAL A 226 11.98 31.45 -0.11
C VAL A 226 10.79 31.23 -1.04
N GLU A 227 9.62 31.66 -0.61
CA GLU A 227 8.38 31.60 -1.38
C GLU A 227 7.96 33.02 -1.78
N GLY A 228 7.73 33.25 -3.07
CA GLY A 228 7.25 34.52 -3.58
C GLY A 228 5.76 34.48 -3.91
N MET A 229 5.06 35.59 -3.63
CA MET A 229 3.63 35.70 -3.90
C MET A 229 3.29 37.07 -4.49
N TYR A 230 2.47 37.10 -5.53
CA TYR A 230 1.93 38.35 -6.08
C TYR A 230 0.51 38.16 -6.59
N ARG A 231 -0.38 39.11 -6.26
CA ARG A 231 -1.80 39.05 -6.65
C ARG A 231 -2.08 40.01 -7.80
N ILE A 232 -2.35 39.44 -8.97
CA ILE A 232 -2.84 40.18 -10.13
C ILE A 232 -4.34 40.42 -9.93
N LYS A 233 -4.80 41.66 -10.10
CA LYS A 233 -6.20 42.08 -9.97
C LYS A 233 -6.73 42.59 -11.31
N SER A 234 -8.05 42.81 -11.38
CA SER A 234 -8.72 43.43 -12.53
C SER A 234 -8.71 42.59 -13.81
N LEU A 235 -8.74 41.26 -13.66
CA LEU A 235 -8.98 40.32 -14.74
C LEU A 235 -10.46 40.28 -15.12
N GLN A 236 -10.75 40.01 -16.38
CA GLN A 236 -12.12 39.87 -16.87
C GLN A 236 -12.65 38.45 -16.57
N PRO A 237 -13.89 38.30 -16.07
CA PRO A 237 -14.53 37.00 -15.89
C PRO A 237 -14.62 36.20 -17.20
N GLY A 238 -14.55 34.87 -17.11
CA GLY A 238 -14.66 33.95 -18.26
C GLY A 238 -13.51 34.00 -19.28
N THR A 239 -12.49 34.83 -19.07
CA THR A 239 -11.43 35.11 -20.05
C THR A 239 -10.20 34.25 -19.77
N SER A 240 -9.55 33.78 -20.84
CA SER A 240 -8.29 33.04 -20.74
C SER A 240 -7.08 33.98 -20.78
N TYR A 241 -6.11 33.73 -19.92
CA TYR A 241 -4.89 34.54 -19.77
C TYR A 241 -3.65 33.66 -19.80
N GLU A 242 -2.62 34.12 -20.50
CA GLU A 242 -1.27 33.57 -20.44
C GLU A 242 -0.42 34.41 -19.48
N VAL A 243 0.18 33.75 -18.49
CA VAL A 243 1.03 34.34 -17.45
C VAL A 243 2.45 33.82 -17.60
N ASN A 244 3.43 34.72 -17.60
CA ASN A 244 4.85 34.43 -17.69
C ASN A 244 5.56 34.99 -16.45
N LEU A 245 6.23 34.13 -15.69
CA LEU A 245 7.03 34.50 -14.52
C LEU A 245 8.52 34.32 -14.82
N VAL A 246 9.30 35.38 -14.57
CA VAL A 246 10.76 35.40 -14.68
C VAL A 246 11.36 36.04 -13.44
N GLY A 247 12.37 35.41 -12.83
CA GLY A 247 13.19 36.02 -11.78
C GLY A 247 14.44 36.64 -12.36
N GLN A 248 14.87 37.78 -11.84
CA GLN A 248 16.06 38.49 -12.30
C GLN A 248 17.06 38.71 -11.16
N ASN A 249 18.30 38.30 -11.38
CA ASN A 249 19.45 38.62 -10.52
C ASN A 249 20.46 39.49 -11.26
N SER A 250 21.66 39.70 -10.69
CA SER A 250 22.70 40.54 -11.31
C SER A 250 23.29 39.97 -12.61
N VAL A 251 23.14 38.67 -12.85
CA VAL A 251 23.65 37.98 -14.05
C VAL A 251 22.63 37.97 -15.16
N GLY A 252 21.35 37.74 -14.84
CA GLY A 252 20.30 37.72 -15.86
C GLY A 252 18.97 37.19 -15.36
N GLN A 253 18.15 36.79 -16.33
CA GLN A 253 16.78 36.33 -16.14
C GLN A 253 16.69 34.80 -16.12
N SER A 254 15.86 34.25 -15.24
CA SER A 254 15.52 32.83 -15.22
C SER A 254 14.81 32.41 -16.51
N ASN A 255 14.77 31.10 -16.77
CA ASN A 255 13.86 30.57 -17.78
C ASN A 255 12.40 31.00 -17.45
N PRO A 256 11.61 31.42 -18.46
CA PRO A 256 10.25 31.86 -18.25
C PRO A 256 9.35 30.67 -17.89
N TYR A 257 8.63 30.79 -16.79
CA TYR A 257 7.57 29.86 -16.45
C TYR A 257 6.25 30.35 -17.02
N VAL A 258 5.68 29.58 -17.95
CA VAL A 258 4.42 29.92 -18.61
C VAL A 258 3.29 29.07 -18.03
N VAL A 259 2.26 29.74 -17.54
CA VAL A 259 0.98 29.14 -17.15
C VAL A 259 -0.13 29.81 -17.92
N VAL A 260 -1.17 29.05 -18.23
CA VAL A 260 -2.40 29.63 -18.79
C VAL A 260 -3.54 29.28 -17.87
N LEU A 261 -4.40 30.26 -17.64
CA LEU A 261 -5.56 30.16 -16.77
C LEU A 261 -6.80 30.66 -17.49
N GLN A 262 -7.96 30.25 -17.02
CA GLN A 262 -9.26 30.78 -17.38
C GLN A 262 -9.95 31.23 -16.11
N THR A 263 -10.30 32.51 -16.04
CA THR A 263 -11.07 33.07 -14.92
C THR A 263 -12.48 32.48 -14.93
N SER A 264 -13.10 32.39 -13.74
CA SER A 264 -14.47 31.90 -13.67
C SER A 264 -15.45 32.94 -14.23
N GLU A 265 -16.55 32.47 -14.82
CA GLU A 265 -17.68 33.31 -15.25
C GLU A 265 -18.50 33.84 -14.06
N LEU A 266 -18.55 33.08 -12.96
CA LEU A 266 -19.36 33.40 -11.78
C LEU A 266 -18.50 33.96 -10.64
N ILE A 267 -18.97 35.07 -10.05
CA ILE A 267 -18.33 35.71 -8.89
C ILE A 267 -18.34 34.73 -7.70
N GLY A 268 -17.18 34.53 -7.07
CA GLY A 268 -17.03 33.65 -5.90
C GLY A 268 -16.70 32.18 -6.21
N THR A 269 -16.57 31.81 -7.49
CA THR A 269 -16.12 30.48 -7.89
C THR A 269 -14.68 30.50 -8.40
N SER A 270 -13.96 29.40 -8.20
CA SER A 270 -12.57 29.25 -8.64
C SER A 270 -12.49 29.07 -10.16
N GLY A 271 -11.54 29.75 -10.80
CA GLY A 271 -11.22 29.55 -12.20
C GLY A 271 -10.47 28.23 -12.45
N ARG A 272 -10.02 28.03 -13.69
CA ARG A 272 -9.38 26.79 -14.15
C ARG A 272 -8.01 27.08 -14.71
N LEU A 273 -6.99 26.36 -14.26
CA LEU A 273 -5.71 26.32 -14.94
C LEU A 273 -5.84 25.48 -16.22
N LEU A 274 -5.53 26.13 -17.34
CA LEU A 274 -5.57 25.55 -18.67
C LEU A 274 -4.18 25.03 -19.01
N GLY A 275 -3.90 23.79 -18.64
CA GLY A 275 -2.73 23.07 -19.10
C GLY A 275 -1.86 22.57 -17.96
N GLU A 276 -2.08 21.31 -17.61
CA GLU A 276 -1.01 20.33 -17.78
C GLU A 276 -1.40 19.46 -18.97
N PRO A 277 -0.47 19.01 -19.81
CA PRO A 277 -0.78 18.06 -20.87
C PRO A 277 -1.22 16.74 -20.23
N ILE A 278 -2.52 16.53 -20.13
CA ILE A 278 -3.14 15.30 -19.59
C ILE A 278 -2.69 14.04 -20.38
N LYS A 279 -2.17 14.20 -21.60
CA LYS A 279 -1.61 13.10 -22.39
C LYS A 279 -0.22 12.62 -21.94
N ASN A 280 0.60 13.47 -21.30
CA ASN A 280 1.99 13.08 -20.98
C ASN A 280 2.15 12.59 -19.55
N MET A 281 1.19 12.84 -18.65
CA MET A 281 1.32 12.42 -17.25
C MET A 281 1.39 10.89 -17.10
N LEU A 282 0.52 10.13 -17.78
CA LEU A 282 0.55 8.66 -17.66
C LEU A 282 1.82 8.06 -18.27
N GLU A 283 2.31 8.63 -19.38
CA GLU A 283 3.56 8.20 -20.01
C GLU A 283 4.79 8.52 -19.14
N GLU A 284 4.81 9.69 -18.49
CA GLU A 284 5.83 10.05 -17.52
C GLU A 284 5.80 9.13 -16.29
N GLU A 285 4.61 8.83 -15.76
CA GLU A 285 4.46 7.89 -14.63
C GLU A 285 4.86 6.47 -15.02
N ARG A 286 4.62 6.03 -16.27
CA ARG A 286 5.13 4.74 -16.80
C ARG A 286 6.66 4.73 -16.80
N ALA A 287 7.28 5.80 -17.30
CA ALA A 287 8.74 5.90 -17.31
C ALA A 287 9.32 5.88 -15.88
N LYS A 288 8.68 6.57 -14.93
CA LYS A 288 9.05 6.53 -13.51
C LYS A 288 8.88 5.13 -12.91
N TYR A 289 7.77 4.46 -13.20
CA TYR A 289 7.51 3.09 -12.75
C TYR A 289 8.56 2.12 -13.27
N GLU A 290 8.90 2.15 -14.56
CA GLU A 290 9.93 1.28 -15.15
C GLU A 290 11.32 1.56 -14.57
N ASN A 291 11.67 2.83 -14.36
CA ASN A 291 12.91 3.20 -13.70
C ASN A 291 12.94 2.74 -12.23
N GLY A 292 11.82 2.88 -11.51
CA GLY A 292 11.64 2.43 -10.14
C GLY A 292 11.73 0.90 -10.02
N LYS A 293 11.14 0.16 -10.96
CA LYS A 293 11.23 -1.29 -11.05
C LYS A 293 12.68 -1.75 -11.22
N LYS A 294 13.42 -1.15 -12.16
CA LYS A 294 14.84 -1.45 -12.38
C LYS A 294 15.70 -1.15 -11.15
N PHE A 295 15.41 -0.03 -10.48
CA PHE A 295 16.11 0.35 -9.25
C PHE A 295 15.82 -0.65 -8.10
N LEU A 296 14.56 -1.03 -7.92
CA LEU A 296 14.15 -1.99 -6.90
C LEU A 296 14.77 -3.38 -7.14
N ALA A 297 14.78 -3.85 -8.38
CA ALA A 297 15.43 -5.12 -8.74
C ALA A 297 16.92 -5.11 -8.39
N ARG A 298 17.65 -4.04 -8.72
CA ARG A 298 19.07 -3.87 -8.35
C ARG A 298 19.27 -3.86 -6.83
N LEU A 299 18.39 -3.19 -6.10
CA LEU A 299 18.46 -3.12 -4.64
C LEU A 299 18.23 -4.48 -3.98
N MET A 300 17.36 -5.30 -4.55
CA MET A 300 17.07 -6.68 -4.09
C MET A 300 18.05 -7.73 -4.67
N GLY A 301 19.00 -7.32 -5.51
CA GLY A 301 19.95 -8.24 -6.16
C GLY A 301 19.31 -9.19 -7.19
N GLN A 302 18.16 -8.82 -7.76
CA GLN A 302 17.47 -9.58 -8.81
C GLN A 302 17.65 -8.94 -10.19
N ASP A 303 17.47 -9.75 -11.24
CA ASP A 303 17.54 -9.24 -12.61
C ASP A 303 16.29 -8.42 -12.99
N PRO A 304 16.43 -7.19 -13.55
CA PRO A 304 15.28 -6.35 -13.86
C PRO A 304 14.31 -6.92 -14.89
N SER A 305 14.76 -7.82 -15.78
CA SER A 305 13.93 -8.35 -16.85
C SER A 305 12.94 -9.41 -16.37
N THR A 306 13.35 -10.24 -15.40
CA THR A 306 12.54 -11.32 -14.83
C THR A 306 11.75 -10.89 -13.58
N PHE A 307 11.85 -9.62 -13.17
CA PHE A 307 11.26 -9.14 -11.93
C PHE A 307 9.73 -8.95 -12.08
N ASN A 308 8.96 -9.82 -11.42
CA ASN A 308 7.50 -9.87 -11.51
C ASN A 308 6.80 -9.00 -10.44
N GLN A 309 5.50 -8.71 -10.63
CA GLN A 309 4.74 -7.86 -9.71
C GLN A 309 4.66 -8.42 -8.28
N GLU A 310 4.58 -9.75 -8.12
CA GLU A 310 4.56 -10.39 -6.80
C GLU A 310 5.87 -10.16 -6.03
N GLN A 311 7.00 -10.24 -6.73
CA GLN A 311 8.33 -9.97 -6.17
C GLN A 311 8.51 -8.50 -5.83
N ILE A 312 7.93 -7.59 -6.64
CA ILE A 312 7.86 -6.16 -6.33
C ILE A 312 7.06 -5.95 -5.03
N ASP A 313 5.87 -6.54 -4.91
CA ASP A 313 5.01 -6.40 -3.74
C ASP A 313 5.67 -6.95 -2.47
N GLU A 314 6.38 -8.08 -2.56
CA GLU A 314 7.16 -8.64 -1.46
C GLU A 314 8.34 -7.75 -1.06
N ALA A 315 9.11 -7.26 -2.04
CA ALA A 315 10.22 -6.34 -1.81
C ALA A 315 9.75 -5.03 -1.14
N ILE A 316 8.64 -4.45 -1.60
CA ILE A 316 8.05 -3.26 -0.99
C ILE A 316 7.58 -3.55 0.45
N ARG A 317 7.00 -4.72 0.70
CA ARG A 317 6.58 -5.12 2.05
C ARG A 317 7.76 -5.28 3.00
N TYR A 318 8.89 -5.76 2.51
CA TYR A 318 10.13 -5.88 3.28
C TYR A 318 10.79 -4.53 3.55
N LEU A 319 10.91 -3.67 2.53
CA LEU A 319 11.59 -2.37 2.64
C LEU A 319 10.75 -1.34 3.40
N PHE A 320 9.43 -1.37 3.25
CA PHE A 320 8.49 -0.44 3.86
C PHE A 320 7.43 -1.19 4.68
N PRO A 321 7.82 -1.83 5.80
CA PRO A 321 6.89 -2.59 6.61
C PRO A 321 5.85 -1.66 7.22
N SER A 322 4.58 -1.90 6.88
CA SER A 322 3.44 -1.13 7.40
C SER A 322 2.53 -2.04 8.22
N GLY A 323 2.29 -1.66 9.47
CA GLY A 323 1.36 -2.32 10.40
C GLY A 323 -0.09 -1.86 10.26
N LEU A 324 -0.43 -1.10 9.22
CA LEU A 324 -1.81 -0.67 8.98
C LEU A 324 -2.70 -1.88 8.69
N GLN A 325 -3.94 -1.87 9.22
CA GLN A 325 -4.89 -2.96 9.00
C GLN A 325 -5.48 -2.95 7.58
N SER A 326 -5.63 -1.76 7.00
CA SER A 326 -6.21 -1.60 5.66
C SER A 326 -5.16 -1.86 4.59
N ARG A 327 -5.29 -3.00 3.89
CA ARG A 327 -4.47 -3.38 2.73
C ARG A 327 -4.41 -2.33 1.63
N LYS A 328 -5.41 -1.42 1.55
CA LYS A 328 -5.44 -0.34 0.56
C LYS A 328 -4.44 0.78 0.88
N ALA A 329 -4.11 1.01 2.16
CA ALA A 329 -3.24 2.08 2.62
C ALA A 329 -1.76 1.69 2.75
N HIS A 330 -1.41 0.45 2.42
CA HIS A 330 0.00 0.04 2.40
C HIS A 330 0.74 0.73 1.24
N PRO A 331 2.05 0.96 1.39
CA PRO A 331 2.92 1.33 0.27
C PRO A 331 2.80 0.31 -0.85
N LYS A 332 2.65 0.78 -2.10
CA LYS A 332 2.53 -0.06 -3.29
C LYS A 332 3.28 0.58 -4.44
N LEU A 333 3.98 -0.25 -5.21
CA LEU A 333 4.55 0.13 -6.50
C LEU A 333 3.86 -0.71 -7.57
N LYS A 334 2.90 -0.11 -8.25
CA LYS A 334 2.05 -0.78 -9.26
C LYS A 334 2.10 -0.02 -10.59
N PRO A 335 1.79 -0.68 -11.71
CA PRO A 335 1.63 -0.01 -12.99
C PRO A 335 0.62 1.15 -12.88
N PRO A 336 0.90 2.31 -13.53
CA PRO A 336 0.02 3.47 -13.46
C PRO A 336 -1.45 3.18 -13.85
N GLU A 337 -1.69 2.23 -14.74
CA GLU A 337 -3.03 1.81 -15.20
C GLU A 337 -3.88 1.19 -14.09
N GLU A 338 -3.24 0.52 -13.12
CA GLU A 338 -3.94 -0.07 -11.98
C GLU A 338 -4.19 0.96 -10.86
N VAL A 339 -3.35 1.99 -10.81
CA VAL A 339 -3.37 3.01 -9.75
C VAL A 339 -4.33 4.14 -10.10
N TYR A 340 -4.26 4.62 -11.34
CA TYR A 340 -5.08 5.73 -11.82
C TYR A 340 -6.35 5.20 -12.49
N PRO A 341 -7.52 5.78 -12.22
CA PRO A 341 -8.75 5.37 -12.88
C PRO A 341 -8.68 5.68 -14.38
N GLU A 342 -9.14 4.73 -15.19
CA GLU A 342 -9.31 4.95 -16.63
C GLU A 342 -10.24 6.13 -16.90
N LYS A 343 -9.84 6.97 -17.86
CA LYS A 343 -10.62 8.13 -18.29
C LYS A 343 -10.97 7.97 -19.76
N LYS A 344 -12.14 8.48 -20.14
CA LYS A 344 -12.52 8.54 -21.55
C LYS A 344 -11.50 9.36 -22.33
N LYS A 345 -11.18 8.89 -23.54
CA LYS A 345 -10.42 9.66 -24.52
C LYS A 345 -11.24 10.84 -25.00
N ILE A 346 -10.59 11.79 -25.66
CA ILE A 346 -11.25 12.90 -26.35
C ILE A 346 -12.27 12.30 -27.34
N GLN A 347 -13.51 12.79 -27.31
CA GLN A 347 -14.65 12.22 -28.02
C GLN A 347 -14.99 12.95 -29.33
N PHE A 348 -14.27 14.01 -29.66
CA PHE A 348 -14.46 14.81 -30.86
C PHE A 348 -13.13 15.04 -31.58
N ASP A 349 -13.23 15.26 -32.89
CA ASP A 349 -12.08 15.60 -33.70
C ASP A 349 -11.67 17.07 -33.54
N LYS A 350 -10.63 17.49 -34.27
CA LYS A 350 -10.15 18.88 -34.24
C LYS A 350 -11.19 19.90 -34.73
N THR A 351 -12.19 19.47 -35.50
CA THR A 351 -13.25 20.32 -36.04
C THR A 351 -14.43 20.46 -35.08
N GLY A 352 -14.43 19.69 -33.97
CA GLY A 352 -15.51 19.63 -33.01
C GLY A 352 -16.59 18.60 -33.36
N ARG A 353 -16.40 17.81 -34.42
CA ARG A 353 -17.31 16.71 -34.78
C ARG A 353 -17.09 15.52 -33.83
N PRO A 354 -18.13 15.03 -33.14
CA PRO A 354 -18.00 13.82 -32.32
C PRO A 354 -17.65 12.58 -33.13
N PHE A 355 -16.86 11.67 -32.54
CA PHE A 355 -16.51 10.38 -33.15
C PHE A 355 -17.64 9.35 -33.11
N HIS A 356 -18.57 9.50 -32.17
CA HIS A 356 -19.65 8.55 -31.92
C HIS A 356 -20.99 9.20 -32.23
N ASP A 357 -21.85 8.52 -32.99
CA ASP A 357 -23.13 9.09 -33.45
C ASP A 357 -24.08 9.41 -32.28
N LEU A 358 -24.12 8.52 -31.27
CA LEU A 358 -24.89 8.74 -30.03
C LEU A 358 -24.23 9.70 -29.03
N PHE A 359 -23.22 10.50 -29.42
CA PHE A 359 -22.54 11.42 -28.50
C PHE A 359 -23.51 12.38 -27.79
N TYR A 360 -24.48 12.92 -28.53
CA TYR A 360 -25.44 13.91 -28.01
C TYR A 360 -26.48 13.32 -27.05
N THR A 361 -26.50 12.00 -26.83
CA THR A 361 -27.29 11.37 -25.76
C THR A 361 -26.71 11.59 -24.36
N GLY A 362 -25.47 12.09 -24.27
CA GLY A 362 -24.71 12.29 -23.04
C GLY A 362 -24.07 11.01 -22.47
N LYS A 363 -24.58 9.83 -22.86
CA LYS A 363 -24.07 8.51 -22.45
C LYS A 363 -23.90 7.57 -23.65
N PRO A 364 -23.02 7.93 -24.61
CA PRO A 364 -22.89 7.22 -25.87
C PRO A 364 -22.60 5.73 -25.68
N ALA A 365 -21.71 5.36 -24.76
CA ALA A 365 -21.31 3.96 -24.59
C ALA A 365 -22.46 3.10 -24.03
N TYR A 366 -23.23 3.64 -23.06
CA TYR A 366 -24.40 2.92 -22.55
C TYR A 366 -25.45 2.68 -23.64
N TYR A 367 -25.84 3.73 -24.37
CA TYR A 367 -26.88 3.59 -25.40
C TYR A 367 -26.39 2.80 -26.61
N GLU A 368 -25.09 2.81 -26.91
CA GLU A 368 -24.49 1.93 -27.92
C GLU A 368 -24.68 0.45 -27.54
N VAL A 369 -24.48 0.09 -26.27
CA VAL A 369 -24.71 -1.30 -25.80
C VAL A 369 -26.17 -1.68 -25.90
N MET A 370 -27.08 -0.78 -25.51
CA MET A 370 -28.52 -1.00 -25.63
C MET A 370 -28.94 -1.17 -27.10
N HIS A 371 -28.40 -0.34 -28.00
CA HIS A 371 -28.67 -0.40 -29.43
C HIS A 371 -28.11 -1.69 -30.05
N LYS A 372 -26.88 -2.08 -29.71
CA LYS A 372 -26.29 -3.34 -30.19
C LYS A 372 -27.07 -4.56 -29.71
N ALA A 373 -27.50 -4.57 -28.44
CA ALA A 373 -28.28 -5.68 -27.90
C ALA A 373 -29.68 -5.78 -28.55
N THR A 374 -30.35 -4.65 -28.78
CA THR A 374 -31.64 -4.63 -29.50
C THR A 374 -31.48 -5.07 -30.96
N ALA A 375 -30.48 -4.57 -31.67
CA ALA A 375 -30.18 -4.97 -33.05
C ALA A 375 -29.88 -6.47 -33.15
N LEU A 376 -29.15 -7.04 -32.19
CA LEU A 376 -28.92 -8.49 -32.12
C LEU A 376 -30.24 -9.26 -31.92
N ILE A 377 -31.13 -8.80 -31.04
CA ILE A 377 -32.45 -9.44 -30.87
C ILE A 377 -33.25 -9.42 -32.18
N GLU A 378 -33.26 -8.29 -32.89
CA GLU A 378 -33.93 -8.17 -34.19
C GLU A 378 -33.32 -9.09 -35.25
N GLU A 379 -31.99 -9.19 -35.31
CA GLU A 379 -31.29 -10.12 -36.20
C GLU A 379 -31.67 -11.58 -35.88
N LEU A 380 -31.74 -11.94 -34.60
CA LEU A 380 -32.12 -13.27 -34.16
C LEU A 380 -33.57 -13.60 -34.47
N ASN A 381 -34.49 -12.65 -34.27
CA ASN A 381 -35.89 -12.78 -34.67
C ASN A 381 -35.99 -12.99 -36.20
N GLY A 382 -35.28 -12.17 -36.98
CA GLY A 382 -35.28 -12.29 -38.44
C GLY A 382 -34.69 -13.61 -38.96
N LYS A 383 -33.71 -14.21 -38.25
CA LYS A 383 -33.20 -15.56 -38.55
C LYS A 383 -34.20 -16.64 -38.16
N PHE A 384 -34.86 -16.47 -37.02
CA PHE A 384 -35.90 -17.38 -36.55
C PHE A 384 -37.07 -17.42 -37.55
N ASP A 385 -37.59 -16.26 -37.94
CA ASP A 385 -38.70 -16.12 -38.88
C ASP A 385 -38.36 -16.66 -40.28
N ARG A 386 -37.16 -16.35 -40.81
CA ARG A 386 -36.68 -16.91 -42.08
C ARG A 386 -36.62 -18.43 -42.07
N GLY A 387 -36.19 -19.04 -40.96
CA GLY A 387 -36.18 -20.49 -40.84
C GLY A 387 -37.58 -21.12 -40.95
N TYR A 388 -38.63 -20.43 -40.51
CA TYR A 388 -40.02 -20.85 -40.69
C TYR A 388 -40.53 -20.61 -42.12
N ILE A 389 -40.25 -19.45 -42.70
CA ILE A 389 -40.75 -19.06 -44.03
C ILE A 389 -40.08 -19.90 -45.13
N ASP A 390 -38.75 -19.97 -45.11
CA ASP A 390 -37.95 -20.62 -46.15
C ASP A 390 -37.82 -22.14 -45.93
N ARG A 391 -38.40 -22.67 -44.83
CA ARG A 391 -38.23 -24.05 -44.34
C ARG A 391 -36.75 -24.46 -44.18
N ASP A 392 -35.86 -23.49 -44.03
CA ASP A 392 -34.44 -23.70 -43.79
C ASP A 392 -34.17 -23.77 -42.28
N TYR A 393 -34.24 -24.99 -41.75
CA TYR A 393 -34.00 -25.24 -40.33
C TYR A 393 -32.52 -25.35 -39.95
N THR A 394 -31.59 -24.94 -40.81
CA THR A 394 -30.15 -25.00 -40.52
C THR A 394 -29.76 -24.25 -39.24
N ALA A 395 -30.40 -23.11 -38.95
CA ALA A 395 -30.23 -22.38 -37.69
C ALA A 395 -30.68 -23.15 -36.45
N PHE A 396 -31.54 -24.16 -36.61
CA PHE A 396 -32.02 -25.03 -35.54
C PHE A 396 -31.31 -26.38 -35.50
N LYS A 397 -30.46 -26.70 -36.49
CA LYS A 397 -29.92 -28.06 -36.68
C LYS A 397 -28.97 -28.54 -35.59
N ASN A 398 -28.53 -27.67 -34.67
CA ASN A 398 -27.71 -28.04 -33.51
C ASN A 398 -27.87 -26.97 -32.40
N PRO A 399 -28.96 -26.97 -31.61
CA PRO A 399 -29.12 -26.01 -30.53
C PRO A 399 -28.04 -26.30 -29.48
N ARG A 400 -27.00 -25.48 -29.44
CA ARG A 400 -26.04 -25.49 -28.33
C ARG A 400 -26.65 -24.64 -27.22
N PRO A 401 -27.18 -25.24 -26.14
CA PRO A 401 -27.65 -24.45 -25.02
C PRO A 401 -26.45 -23.67 -24.46
N LEU A 402 -26.60 -22.35 -24.35
CA LEU A 402 -25.58 -21.50 -23.76
C LEU A 402 -25.43 -21.89 -22.28
N VAL A 403 -24.29 -22.45 -21.88
CA VAL A 403 -24.06 -22.87 -20.50
C VAL A 403 -23.65 -21.66 -19.68
N VAL A 404 -24.61 -21.09 -18.95
CA VAL A 404 -24.42 -19.84 -18.20
C VAL A 404 -24.24 -20.05 -16.68
N ALA A 405 -24.41 -21.27 -16.18
CA ALA A 405 -24.47 -21.57 -14.74
C ALA A 405 -23.26 -21.09 -13.92
N ALA A 406 -22.06 -21.08 -14.51
CA ALA A 406 -20.83 -20.64 -13.84
C ALA A 406 -20.54 -19.13 -13.98
N SER A 407 -21.50 -18.33 -14.45
CA SER A 407 -21.29 -16.91 -14.72
C SER A 407 -22.52 -16.09 -14.39
N GLU A 408 -22.31 -14.85 -13.96
CA GLU A 408 -23.36 -13.89 -13.64
C GLU A 408 -23.24 -12.65 -14.50
N TRP A 409 -24.34 -11.91 -14.66
CA TRP A 409 -24.28 -10.59 -15.27
C TRP A 409 -23.39 -9.66 -14.44
N PHE A 410 -22.68 -8.75 -15.10
CA PHE A 410 -21.93 -7.71 -14.40
C PHE A 410 -22.80 -6.92 -13.44
N THR A 411 -22.27 -6.67 -12.24
CA THR A 411 -22.87 -5.73 -11.29
C THR A 411 -22.88 -4.31 -11.88
N LYS A 412 -23.75 -3.43 -11.34
CA LYS A 412 -23.81 -2.00 -11.73
C LYS A 412 -22.45 -1.33 -11.77
N ASP A 413 -21.61 -1.58 -10.76
CA ASP A 413 -20.27 -1.02 -10.67
C ASP A 413 -19.33 -1.58 -11.74
N GLN A 414 -19.42 -2.88 -12.03
CA GLN A 414 -18.63 -3.50 -13.09
C GLN A 414 -19.04 -2.98 -14.48
N LEU A 415 -20.35 -2.83 -14.72
CA LEU A 415 -20.87 -2.25 -15.96
C LEU A 415 -20.43 -0.79 -16.11
N SER A 416 -20.56 0.01 -15.06
CA SER A 416 -20.12 1.41 -15.06
C SER A 416 -18.62 1.54 -15.33
N ARG A 417 -17.79 0.67 -14.72
CA ARG A 417 -16.34 0.63 -14.99
C ARG A 417 -16.03 0.23 -16.43
N LYS A 418 -16.69 -0.80 -16.98
CA LYS A 418 -16.46 -1.23 -18.36
C LYS A 418 -16.85 -0.15 -19.38
N LEU A 419 -17.93 0.59 -19.13
CA LEU A 419 -18.40 1.64 -20.02
C LEU A 419 -17.65 2.97 -19.82
N LEU A 420 -16.97 3.14 -18.68
CA LEU A 420 -16.43 4.42 -18.22
C LEU A 420 -17.52 5.51 -18.13
N GLU A 421 -18.77 5.12 -17.84
CA GLU A 421 -19.92 6.02 -17.70
C GLU A 421 -20.68 5.73 -16.40
N PRO A 422 -21.21 6.75 -15.72
CA PRO A 422 -22.06 6.54 -14.55
C PRO A 422 -23.42 5.95 -14.97
N VAL A 423 -23.72 4.77 -14.47
CA VAL A 423 -24.99 4.06 -14.69
C VAL A 423 -25.89 4.28 -13.47
N THR A 424 -27.14 4.72 -13.68
CA THR A 424 -28.14 4.83 -12.62
C THR A 424 -28.80 3.46 -12.37
N ASP A 425 -29.49 3.29 -11.24
CA ASP A 425 -30.16 2.01 -10.94
C ASP A 425 -31.23 1.67 -11.99
N THR A 426 -32.01 2.66 -12.42
CA THR A 426 -33.02 2.52 -13.48
C THR A 426 -32.40 2.04 -14.81
N MET A 427 -31.31 2.67 -15.23
CA MET A 427 -30.58 2.27 -16.44
C MET A 427 -30.01 0.86 -16.35
N TYR A 428 -29.55 0.46 -15.17
CA TYR A 428 -29.06 -0.89 -14.94
C TYR A 428 -30.19 -1.92 -15.01
N GLU A 429 -31.37 -1.62 -14.46
CA GLU A 429 -32.55 -2.46 -14.58
C GLU A 429 -33.02 -2.61 -16.03
N ASP A 430 -33.05 -1.53 -16.80
CA ASP A 430 -33.40 -1.56 -18.23
C ASP A 430 -32.41 -2.42 -19.02
N TRP A 431 -31.12 -2.26 -18.75
CA TRP A 431 -30.05 -3.07 -19.34
C TRP A 431 -30.20 -4.55 -18.99
N LEU A 432 -30.48 -4.86 -17.72
CA LEU A 432 -30.65 -6.24 -17.25
C LEU A 432 -31.90 -6.89 -17.86
N ARG A 433 -32.99 -6.14 -18.02
CA ARG A 433 -34.19 -6.61 -18.74
C ARG A 433 -33.86 -6.99 -20.19
N LEU A 434 -33.13 -6.13 -20.89
CA LEU A 434 -32.74 -6.38 -22.29
C LEU A 434 -31.81 -7.59 -22.42
N MET A 435 -30.79 -7.68 -21.57
CA MET A 435 -29.83 -8.80 -21.58
C MET A 435 -30.49 -10.13 -21.23
N ASN A 436 -31.43 -10.14 -20.28
CA ASN A 436 -32.21 -11.34 -19.97
C ASN A 436 -33.15 -11.73 -21.11
N ALA A 437 -33.72 -10.76 -21.84
CA ALA A 437 -34.51 -11.04 -23.04
C ALA A 437 -33.65 -11.70 -24.13
N LEU A 438 -32.45 -11.16 -24.38
CA LEU A 438 -31.48 -11.73 -25.33
C LEU A 438 -31.08 -13.16 -24.94
N LEU A 439 -30.81 -13.43 -23.66
CA LEU A 439 -30.42 -14.75 -23.16
C LEU A 439 -31.53 -15.79 -23.27
N LYS A 440 -32.80 -15.37 -23.10
CA LYS A 440 -33.98 -16.25 -23.23
C LYS A 440 -34.32 -16.59 -24.69
N HIS A 441 -33.72 -15.90 -25.66
CA HIS A 441 -34.01 -16.13 -27.07
C HIS A 441 -33.55 -17.55 -27.49
N PRO A 442 -34.35 -18.32 -28.26
CA PRO A 442 -33.99 -19.69 -28.67
C PRO A 442 -32.65 -19.80 -29.40
N LEU A 443 -32.28 -18.74 -30.12
CA LEU A 443 -31.04 -18.61 -30.90
C LEU A 443 -29.94 -17.79 -30.19
N ALA A 444 -30.01 -17.63 -28.86
CA ALA A 444 -29.06 -16.80 -28.09
C ALA A 444 -27.58 -17.16 -28.29
N TRP A 445 -27.29 -18.41 -28.66
CA TRP A 445 -25.94 -18.90 -28.96
C TRP A 445 -25.26 -18.13 -30.11
N HIS A 446 -26.00 -17.54 -31.05
CA HIS A 446 -25.43 -16.67 -32.07
C HIS A 446 -24.89 -15.34 -31.50
N ALA A 447 -25.36 -14.92 -30.33
CA ALA A 447 -24.91 -13.74 -29.60
C ALA A 447 -23.96 -14.09 -28.42
N GLU A 448 -23.40 -15.30 -28.41
CA GLU A 448 -22.55 -15.82 -27.32
C GLU A 448 -21.39 -14.87 -26.97
N SER A 449 -20.63 -14.41 -27.96
CA SER A 449 -19.48 -13.52 -27.75
C SER A 449 -19.88 -12.19 -27.09
N PHE A 450 -21.03 -11.64 -27.50
CA PHE A 450 -21.58 -10.41 -26.94
C PHE A 450 -22.04 -10.62 -25.50
N ILE A 451 -22.82 -11.68 -25.26
CA ILE A 451 -23.33 -12.06 -23.93
C ILE A 451 -22.16 -12.27 -22.95
N HIS A 452 -21.18 -13.11 -23.29
CA HIS A 452 -20.05 -13.40 -22.41
C HIS A 452 -19.20 -12.17 -22.10
N SER A 453 -19.11 -11.20 -23.02
CA SER A 453 -18.37 -9.97 -22.74
C SER A 453 -18.92 -9.19 -21.54
N TYR A 454 -20.21 -9.36 -21.21
CA TYR A 454 -20.88 -8.70 -20.09
C TYR A 454 -21.18 -9.63 -18.89
N ARG A 455 -20.57 -10.82 -18.88
CA ARG A 455 -20.68 -11.76 -17.76
C ARG A 455 -19.36 -11.88 -17.01
N ALA A 456 -19.45 -11.94 -15.69
CA ALA A 456 -18.34 -12.28 -14.82
C ALA A 456 -18.40 -13.78 -14.52
N SER A 457 -17.24 -14.45 -14.56
CA SER A 457 -17.14 -15.81 -14.05
C SER A 457 -17.37 -15.79 -12.54
N VAL A 458 -18.32 -16.61 -12.08
CA VAL A 458 -18.51 -16.86 -10.66
C VAL A 458 -17.58 -18.00 -10.32
N GLN A 459 -16.44 -17.67 -9.71
CA GLN A 459 -15.71 -18.68 -8.96
C GLN A 459 -16.59 -19.02 -7.76
N GLU A 460 -17.38 -20.08 -7.86
CA GLU A 460 -17.99 -20.65 -6.67
C GLU A 460 -16.84 -21.06 -5.76
N ALA A 461 -16.63 -20.27 -4.71
CA ALA A 461 -15.85 -20.68 -3.56
C ALA A 461 -16.66 -21.76 -2.82
N VAL A 462 -16.91 -22.91 -3.45
CA VAL A 462 -17.11 -24.12 -2.68
C VAL A 462 -15.76 -24.34 -2.02
N SER A 463 -15.60 -23.80 -0.81
CA SER A 463 -14.58 -24.23 0.12
C SER A 463 -14.85 -25.71 0.36
N LYS A 464 -14.33 -26.54 -0.53
CA LYS A 464 -14.28 -27.98 -0.33
C LYS A 464 -13.30 -28.10 0.83
N GLU A 465 -13.83 -28.14 2.05
CA GLU A 465 -13.05 -28.54 3.21
C GLU A 465 -12.38 -29.86 2.80
N VAL A 466 -11.06 -29.82 2.64
CA VAL A 466 -10.29 -30.98 2.20
C VAL A 466 -10.09 -31.83 3.44
N PHE A 467 -10.75 -32.98 3.46
CA PHE A 467 -10.54 -33.99 4.50
C PHE A 467 -9.38 -34.88 4.08
N PRO A 468 -8.41 -35.13 4.97
CA PRO A 468 -7.32 -36.05 4.67
C PRO A 468 -7.86 -37.48 4.50
N GLU A 469 -7.22 -38.25 3.62
CA GLU A 469 -7.51 -39.68 3.49
C GLU A 469 -7.00 -40.46 4.71
N PRO A 470 -7.71 -41.52 5.15
CA PRO A 470 -7.25 -42.35 6.26
C PRO A 470 -5.89 -43.02 5.98
N GLN A 471 -4.97 -42.92 6.93
CA GLN A 471 -3.65 -43.57 6.88
C GLN A 471 -3.74 -45.01 7.40
N VAL A 472 -2.81 -45.88 7.01
CA VAL A 472 -2.73 -47.26 7.51
C VAL A 472 -1.55 -47.37 8.47
N ASP A 473 -1.80 -47.88 9.66
CA ASP A 473 -0.77 -48.17 10.65
C ASP A 473 0.07 -49.39 10.22
N PRO A 474 1.40 -49.29 10.08
CA PRO A 474 2.24 -50.40 9.64
C PRO A 474 2.27 -51.59 10.61
N GLU A 475 1.99 -51.39 11.90
CA GLU A 475 2.04 -52.47 12.90
C GLU A 475 0.72 -53.24 13.00
N THR A 476 -0.40 -52.50 13.04
CA THR A 476 -1.74 -53.08 13.25
C THR A 476 -2.53 -53.29 11.96
N ASN A 477 -2.07 -52.73 10.84
CA ASN A 477 -2.79 -52.67 9.55
C ASN A 477 -4.18 -52.02 9.65
N TYR A 478 -4.45 -51.24 10.71
CA TYR A 478 -5.70 -50.54 10.90
C TYR A 478 -5.65 -49.16 10.26
N ARG A 479 -6.79 -48.72 9.75
CA ARG A 479 -6.91 -47.37 9.19
C ARG A 479 -7.14 -46.38 10.33
N TYR A 480 -6.39 -45.29 10.35
CA TYR A 480 -6.56 -44.21 11.32
C TYR A 480 -6.61 -42.85 10.65
N VAL A 481 -7.25 -41.90 11.32
CA VAL A 481 -7.25 -40.50 10.93
C VAL A 481 -7.13 -39.61 12.15
N ASP A 482 -6.28 -38.59 12.02
CA ASP A 482 -6.09 -37.56 13.02
C ASP A 482 -6.86 -36.31 12.61
N THR A 483 -7.72 -35.82 13.50
CA THR A 483 -8.56 -34.66 13.27
C THR A 483 -8.62 -33.79 14.52
N TYR A 484 -9.17 -32.59 14.37
CA TYR A 484 -9.35 -31.67 15.48
C TYR A 484 -10.74 -31.02 15.45
N GLY A 485 -11.18 -30.58 16.62
CA GLY A 485 -12.42 -29.84 16.81
C GLY A 485 -12.22 -28.75 17.84
N GLN A 486 -12.83 -27.59 17.58
CA GLN A 486 -12.79 -26.46 18.49
C GLN A 486 -14.21 -25.99 18.81
N LYS A 487 -14.48 -25.75 20.09
CA LYS A 487 -15.66 -25.02 20.52
C LYS A 487 -15.29 -24.02 21.62
N LYS A 488 -15.51 -22.74 21.34
CA LYS A 488 -15.03 -21.65 22.21
C LYS A 488 -13.51 -21.80 22.40
N HIS A 489 -13.05 -21.87 23.65
CA HIS A 489 -11.64 -22.10 23.99
C HIS A 489 -11.29 -23.59 24.16
N ALA A 490 -12.26 -24.51 24.05
CA ALA A 490 -11.99 -25.94 24.13
C ALA A 490 -11.49 -26.46 22.78
N PHE A 491 -10.28 -27.01 22.77
CA PHE A 491 -9.66 -27.63 21.61
C PHE A 491 -9.47 -29.12 21.88
N VAL A 492 -9.80 -29.95 20.89
CA VAL A 492 -9.72 -31.40 20.98
C VAL A 492 -8.99 -31.92 19.76
N GLU A 493 -7.93 -32.69 20.01
CA GLU A 493 -7.28 -33.53 19.01
C GLU A 493 -7.79 -34.95 19.17
N LEU A 494 -8.10 -35.59 18.05
CA LEU A 494 -8.73 -36.90 18.04
C LEU A 494 -8.07 -37.79 17.00
N ARG A 495 -7.64 -38.96 17.45
CA ARG A 495 -7.29 -40.10 16.60
C ARG A 495 -8.44 -41.08 16.61
N MET A 496 -8.97 -41.38 15.43
CA MET A 496 -9.98 -42.43 15.23
C MET A 496 -9.37 -43.57 14.45
N THR A 497 -9.58 -44.80 14.92
CA THR A 497 -9.15 -46.03 14.24
C THR A 497 -10.36 -46.87 13.82
N HIS A 498 -10.26 -47.48 12.64
CA HIS A 498 -11.26 -48.38 12.09
C HIS A 498 -10.57 -49.58 11.40
N PRO A 499 -10.96 -50.84 11.72
CA PRO A 499 -12.02 -51.23 12.66
C PRO A 499 -11.62 -51.07 14.13
N GLY A 500 -12.61 -50.88 15.02
CA GLY A 500 -12.42 -50.77 16.46
C GLY A 500 -13.51 -51.47 17.26
N ALA A 501 -13.36 -51.51 18.59
CA ALA A 501 -14.27 -52.14 19.54
C ALA A 501 -15.18 -51.15 20.29
N GLY A 502 -15.24 -49.88 19.88
CA GLY A 502 -16.02 -48.84 20.55
C GLY A 502 -15.35 -48.25 21.78
N LYS A 503 -14.03 -48.35 21.92
CA LYS A 503 -13.27 -47.82 23.06
C LYS A 503 -13.09 -46.31 22.92
N PHE A 504 -13.43 -45.58 23.98
CA PHE A 504 -13.22 -44.13 24.08
C PHE A 504 -12.26 -43.81 25.24
N ILE A 505 -11.10 -43.28 24.88
CA ILE A 505 -10.07 -42.83 25.83
C ILE A 505 -9.86 -41.34 25.64
N ILE A 506 -10.08 -40.55 26.69
CA ILE A 506 -10.02 -39.09 26.66
C ILE A 506 -9.11 -38.62 27.80
N ASN A 507 -7.95 -38.04 27.48
CA ASN A 507 -6.90 -37.69 28.46
C ASN A 507 -6.64 -38.84 29.45
N ASP A 508 -6.43 -40.05 28.91
CA ASP A 508 -6.18 -41.30 29.65
C ASP A 508 -7.31 -41.77 30.58
N LYS A 509 -8.51 -41.20 30.45
CA LYS A 509 -9.71 -41.59 31.19
C LYS A 509 -10.77 -42.17 30.27
N ARG A 510 -11.68 -42.99 30.82
CA ARG A 510 -12.82 -43.51 30.06
C ARG A 510 -13.85 -42.39 29.79
N LEU A 511 -14.64 -42.54 28.73
CA LEU A 511 -15.70 -41.57 28.36
C LEU A 511 -16.61 -41.19 29.53
N LEU A 512 -17.07 -42.18 30.31
CA LEU A 512 -17.98 -41.99 31.45
C LEU A 512 -17.34 -41.24 32.62
N GLU A 513 -16.03 -41.42 32.82
CA GLU A 513 -15.27 -40.76 33.88
C GLU A 513 -14.95 -39.31 33.52
N PHE A 514 -14.67 -39.05 32.23
CA PHE A 514 -14.34 -37.72 31.75
C PHE A 514 -15.60 -36.85 31.52
N PHE A 515 -16.70 -37.43 31.02
CA PHE A 515 -17.98 -36.77 30.80
C PHE A 515 -19.11 -37.43 31.62
N PRO A 516 -19.26 -37.07 32.91
CA PRO A 516 -20.28 -37.67 33.77
C PRO A 516 -21.71 -37.28 33.35
N HIS A 517 -21.90 -36.07 32.82
CA HIS A 517 -23.21 -35.57 32.41
C HIS A 517 -23.74 -36.30 31.18
N LEU A 518 -25.03 -36.64 31.20
CA LEU A 518 -25.68 -37.35 30.08
C LEU A 518 -25.70 -36.51 28.80
N GLY A 519 -26.05 -35.22 28.90
CA GLY A 519 -26.15 -34.34 27.73
C GLY A 519 -24.83 -34.20 26.95
N ASP A 520 -23.68 -34.24 27.64
CA ASP A 520 -22.37 -34.25 26.99
C ASP A 520 -22.15 -35.53 26.18
N ARG A 521 -22.52 -36.67 26.76
CA ARG A 521 -22.40 -37.99 26.12
C ARG A 521 -23.32 -38.12 24.91
N GLU A 522 -24.54 -37.59 24.97
CA GLU A 522 -25.46 -37.54 23.81
C GLU A 522 -24.86 -36.78 22.63
N GLN A 523 -24.22 -35.63 22.89
CA GLN A 523 -23.55 -34.86 21.84
C GLN A 523 -22.39 -35.64 21.19
N ILE A 524 -21.62 -36.39 21.98
CA ILE A 524 -20.50 -37.20 21.50
C ILE A 524 -21.01 -38.42 20.71
N MET A 525 -22.11 -39.02 21.14
CA MET A 525 -22.70 -40.20 20.48
C MET A 525 -23.41 -39.87 19.16
N PHE A 526 -23.95 -38.66 19.03
CA PHE A 526 -24.79 -38.27 17.89
C PHE A 526 -24.14 -38.49 16.51
N PRO A 527 -22.87 -38.08 16.23
CA PRO A 527 -22.23 -38.37 14.94
C PRO A 527 -22.10 -39.86 14.63
N LEU A 528 -21.82 -40.69 15.63
CA LEU A 528 -21.62 -42.14 15.48
C LEU A 528 -22.93 -42.87 15.22
N GLN A 529 -23.99 -42.49 15.92
CA GLN A 529 -25.33 -43.02 15.70
C GLN A 529 -25.85 -42.62 14.30
N TYR A 530 -25.62 -41.36 13.91
CA TYR A 530 -26.11 -40.84 12.65
C TYR A 530 -25.44 -41.49 11.42
N THR A 531 -24.20 -41.93 11.54
CA THR A 531 -23.46 -42.63 10.49
C THR A 531 -23.48 -44.16 10.61
N GLY A 532 -24.09 -44.71 11.66
CA GLY A 532 -24.11 -46.16 11.91
C GLY A 532 -22.77 -46.76 12.35
N MET A 533 -21.82 -45.93 12.79
CA MET A 533 -20.47 -46.35 13.22
C MET A 533 -20.34 -46.58 14.73
N LEU A 534 -21.46 -46.67 15.44
CA LEU A 534 -21.48 -46.90 16.87
C LEU A 534 -20.88 -48.29 17.19
N GLY A 535 -19.81 -48.32 17.99
CA GLY A 535 -19.12 -49.57 18.35
C GLY A 535 -18.15 -50.11 17.29
N ALA A 536 -18.06 -49.49 16.12
CA ALA A 536 -17.20 -49.92 15.02
C ALA A 536 -15.84 -49.20 14.96
N VAL A 537 -15.65 -48.15 15.77
CA VAL A 537 -14.44 -47.31 15.79
C VAL A 537 -13.91 -47.20 17.21
N ASP A 538 -12.58 -47.11 17.34
CA ASP A 538 -11.92 -46.74 18.59
C ASP A 538 -11.46 -45.28 18.49
N VAL A 539 -11.56 -44.56 19.61
CA VAL A 539 -11.32 -43.12 19.68
C VAL A 539 -10.38 -42.82 20.84
N VAL A 540 -9.26 -42.17 20.51
CA VAL A 540 -8.33 -41.60 21.47
C VAL A 540 -8.31 -40.09 21.27
N ALA A 541 -8.75 -39.35 22.27
CA ALA A 541 -8.83 -37.90 22.21
C ALA A 541 -7.99 -37.22 23.29
N ARG A 542 -7.36 -36.12 22.92
CA ARG A 542 -6.67 -35.21 23.84
C ARG A 542 -7.42 -33.89 23.86
N VAL A 543 -7.90 -33.50 25.04
CA VAL A 543 -8.62 -32.25 25.26
C VAL A 543 -7.67 -31.28 25.96
N SER A 544 -7.49 -30.08 25.40
CA SER A 544 -6.67 -29.05 26.02
C SER A 544 -7.15 -28.77 27.45
N SER A 545 -6.21 -28.74 28.40
CA SER A 545 -6.49 -28.71 29.84
C SER A 545 -6.83 -27.32 30.39
N ASP A 546 -7.09 -26.32 29.53
CA ASP A 546 -7.35 -24.96 29.98
C ASP A 546 -8.54 -24.90 30.94
N THR A 547 -8.26 -24.40 32.13
CA THR A 547 -9.10 -24.39 33.34
C THR A 547 -10.37 -23.56 33.21
N GLU A 548 -10.49 -22.75 32.16
CA GLU A 548 -11.63 -21.84 31.94
C GLU A 548 -12.73 -22.39 31.00
N THR A 549 -12.58 -23.62 30.51
CA THR A 549 -13.52 -24.20 29.54
C THR A 549 -14.61 -25.08 30.18
N GLY A 550 -15.88 -24.75 29.94
CA GLY A 550 -17.03 -25.52 30.44
C GLY A 550 -17.15 -26.92 29.81
N HIS A 551 -17.68 -27.88 30.58
CA HIS A 551 -17.83 -29.30 30.18
C HIS A 551 -18.51 -29.49 28.83
N SER A 552 -19.63 -28.80 28.60
CA SER A 552 -20.39 -28.87 27.35
C SER A 552 -19.62 -28.32 26.13
N SER A 553 -18.68 -27.41 26.35
CA SER A 553 -17.82 -26.92 25.25
C SER A 553 -16.80 -27.98 24.84
N LYS A 554 -16.25 -28.73 25.80
CA LYS A 554 -15.35 -29.87 25.53
C LYS A 554 -16.09 -30.99 24.77
N ALA A 555 -17.31 -31.32 25.17
CA ALA A 555 -18.13 -32.34 24.50
C ALA A 555 -18.46 -31.96 23.04
N ASN A 556 -18.86 -30.70 22.80
CA ASN A 556 -19.16 -30.22 21.45
C ASN A 556 -17.91 -30.08 20.56
N ALA A 557 -16.75 -29.75 21.14
CA ALA A 557 -15.48 -29.76 20.41
C ALA A 557 -15.11 -31.19 19.97
N LEU A 558 -15.26 -32.16 20.87
CA LEU A 558 -15.07 -33.58 20.57
C LEU A 558 -16.07 -34.09 19.51
N ARG A 559 -17.33 -33.66 19.59
CA ARG A 559 -18.35 -33.95 18.56
C ARG A 559 -17.92 -33.51 17.16
N LEU A 560 -17.37 -32.30 17.04
CA LEU A 560 -16.87 -31.77 15.76
C LEU A 560 -15.67 -32.57 15.25
N ALA A 561 -14.71 -32.89 16.13
CA ALA A 561 -13.56 -33.73 15.77
C ALA A 561 -14.01 -35.12 15.28
N LEU A 562 -14.94 -35.76 15.99
CA LEU A 562 -15.54 -37.03 15.59
C LEU A 562 -16.23 -36.95 14.23
N ALA A 563 -17.05 -35.93 14.00
CA ALA A 563 -17.72 -35.76 12.72
C ALA A 563 -16.73 -35.60 11.56
N ARG A 564 -15.65 -34.84 11.76
CA ARG A 564 -14.58 -34.68 10.76
C ARG A 564 -13.86 -36.00 10.49
N ALA A 565 -13.56 -36.79 11.52
CA ALA A 565 -12.95 -38.11 11.36
C ALA A 565 -13.87 -39.09 10.60
N LEU A 566 -15.16 -39.10 10.93
CA LEU A 566 -16.15 -39.94 10.22
C LEU A 566 -16.30 -39.56 8.75
N ALA A 567 -16.21 -38.27 8.42
CA ALA A 567 -16.23 -37.80 7.04
C ALA A 567 -15.02 -38.30 6.23
N CYS A 568 -13.87 -38.57 6.86
CA CYS A 568 -12.70 -39.17 6.21
C CYS A 568 -12.87 -40.67 5.91
N PHE A 569 -13.57 -41.42 6.78
CA PHE A 569 -13.70 -42.87 6.64
C PHE A 569 -14.83 -43.30 5.70
N LEU A 570 -15.89 -42.51 5.60
CA LEU A 570 -17.11 -42.88 4.91
C LEU A 570 -17.16 -42.28 3.49
N PRO A 571 -17.77 -42.97 2.50
CA PRO A 571 -17.94 -42.44 1.15
C PRO A 571 -18.69 -41.11 1.15
N GLY A 572 -18.39 -40.22 0.19
CA GLY A 572 -18.86 -38.83 0.16
C GLY A 572 -20.36 -38.63 0.42
N ASP A 573 -21.22 -39.48 -0.13
CA ASP A 573 -22.68 -39.36 0.05
C ASP A 573 -23.19 -39.86 1.41
N SER A 574 -22.58 -40.90 1.97
CA SER A 574 -22.99 -41.51 3.25
C SER A 574 -22.30 -40.87 4.46
N GLY A 575 -21.10 -40.32 4.25
CA GLY A 575 -20.30 -39.62 5.25
C GLY A 575 -20.45 -38.12 5.12
N HIS A 576 -19.59 -37.51 4.32
CA HIS A 576 -19.40 -36.07 4.22
C HIS A 576 -20.69 -35.28 3.95
N ASN A 577 -21.42 -35.60 2.88
CA ASN A 577 -22.63 -34.88 2.48
C ASN A 577 -23.73 -35.00 3.55
N ARG A 578 -23.88 -36.19 4.13
CA ARG A 578 -24.87 -36.49 5.16
C ARG A 578 -24.56 -35.76 6.47
N LEU A 579 -23.31 -35.79 6.92
CA LEU A 579 -22.82 -35.09 8.11
C LEU A 579 -22.88 -33.56 7.95
N ARG A 580 -22.57 -33.06 6.74
CA ARG A 580 -22.71 -31.64 6.39
C ARG A 580 -24.18 -31.20 6.48
N ALA A 581 -25.10 -31.96 5.89
CA ALA A 581 -26.53 -31.65 5.93
C ALA A 581 -27.09 -31.62 7.37
N ALA A 582 -26.56 -32.46 8.26
CA ALA A 582 -26.92 -32.48 9.68
C ALA A 582 -26.26 -31.35 10.52
N GLY A 583 -25.41 -30.51 9.92
CA GLY A 583 -24.70 -29.45 10.63
C GLY A 583 -23.60 -29.95 11.57
N LEU A 584 -23.13 -31.18 11.40
CA LEU A 584 -22.11 -31.80 12.26
C LEU A 584 -20.68 -31.38 11.90
N LEU A 585 -20.44 -31.01 10.64
CA LEU A 585 -19.15 -30.54 10.15
C LEU A 585 -18.99 -29.02 10.28
N THR A 586 -20.07 -28.29 10.54
CA THR A 586 -20.04 -26.82 10.69
C THR A 586 -19.46 -26.43 12.04
N GLN A 587 -18.42 -25.59 12.03
CA GLN A 587 -17.85 -25.02 13.24
C GLN A 587 -18.82 -24.02 13.88
N ASP A 588 -19.09 -24.17 15.18
CA ASP A 588 -19.96 -23.25 15.91
C ASP A 588 -19.14 -22.07 16.45
N ASP A 589 -19.10 -20.98 15.65
CA ASP A 589 -18.38 -19.73 15.92
C ASP A 589 -19.04 -18.81 16.95
N ARG A 590 -20.02 -19.29 17.72
CA ARG A 590 -20.60 -18.53 18.83
C ARG A 590 -19.62 -18.48 20.02
N PHE A 591 -19.04 -17.30 20.22
CA PHE A 591 -18.21 -16.94 21.39
C PHE A 591 -18.92 -15.95 22.31
N SER A 592 -18.45 -15.84 23.56
CA SER A 592 -18.93 -14.79 24.46
C SER A 592 -18.54 -13.42 23.90
N GLU A 593 -19.54 -12.58 23.63
CA GLU A 593 -19.28 -11.22 23.18
C GLU A 593 -18.59 -10.39 24.26
N ARG A 594 -17.65 -9.51 23.85
CA ARG A 594 -16.99 -8.60 24.80
C ARG A 594 -17.98 -7.62 25.43
N LYS A 595 -17.72 -7.25 26.69
CA LYS A 595 -18.41 -6.13 27.33
C LYS A 595 -18.12 -4.82 26.56
N LYS A 596 -19.14 -3.98 26.39
CA LYS A 596 -18.99 -2.64 25.80
C LYS A 596 -18.84 -1.61 26.91
N PRO A 597 -17.96 -0.60 26.77
CA PRO A 597 -17.87 0.49 27.74
C PRO A 597 -19.23 1.19 27.88
N GLY A 598 -19.56 1.64 29.09
CA GLY A 598 -20.88 2.23 29.40
C GLY A 598 -22.06 1.24 29.47
N GLN A 599 -21.83 -0.08 29.34
CA GLN A 599 -22.86 -1.11 29.45
C GLN A 599 -22.59 -2.05 30.63
N LYS A 600 -23.65 -2.62 31.23
CA LYS A 600 -23.52 -3.57 32.34
C LYS A 600 -22.89 -4.89 31.87
N LYS A 601 -23.25 -5.37 30.68
CA LYS A 601 -22.64 -6.54 30.00
C LYS A 601 -22.49 -6.26 28.49
N ALA A 602 -22.25 -7.27 27.66
CA ALA A 602 -22.11 -7.13 26.20
C ALA A 602 -23.31 -6.42 25.53
N ARG A 603 -24.54 -6.78 25.96
CA ARG A 603 -25.79 -6.20 25.45
C ARG A 603 -26.66 -5.53 26.52
N LYS A 604 -26.52 -5.93 27.81
CA LYS A 604 -27.30 -5.38 28.92
C LYS A 604 -26.90 -3.93 29.20
N LYS A 605 -27.84 -3.00 29.05
CA LYS A 605 -27.66 -1.57 29.35
C LYS A 605 -27.75 -1.30 30.87
N PRO A 606 -27.18 -0.20 31.37
CA PRO A 606 -27.54 0.31 32.69
C PRO A 606 -29.04 0.63 32.76
N ILE A 607 -29.57 0.72 33.98
CA ILE A 607 -30.97 1.15 34.15
C ILE A 607 -31.02 2.60 33.69
N TRP A 608 -31.82 2.87 32.67
CA TRP A 608 -32.06 4.23 32.21
C TRP A 608 -33.00 4.92 33.20
N LYS A 609 -32.57 6.05 33.77
CA LYS A 609 -33.42 6.90 34.59
C LYS A 609 -33.95 8.03 33.71
N ALA A 610 -35.27 8.09 33.55
CA ALA A 610 -35.94 9.06 32.69
C ALA A 610 -36.05 10.46 33.32
N ARG A 611 -35.93 10.55 34.65
CA ARG A 611 -36.15 11.74 35.47
C ARG A 611 -34.88 12.11 36.21
#